data_AF-A0A7G9G8W9-F1
#
_entry.id   AF-A0A7G9G8W9-F1
#
_cell.length_a   1.000
_cell.length_b   1.000
_cell.length_c   1.000
_cell.angle_alpha   90.00
_cell.angle_beta   90.00
_cell.angle_gamma   90.00
#
_symmetry.space_group_name_H-M   'P 1'
#
loop_
_entity.id
_entity.type
_entity.pdbx_description
1 polymer ?
#
loop_
_entity_poly.entity_id
_entity_poly.type
_entity_poly.pdbx_seq_one_letter_code
_entity_poly.pdbx_strand_id
1 'polypeptide(L)'
;MEEMIVTTLENAIYMSYKNDVSFLVYDQLALYEHQSTWNPNMPLRNLFYVSNIYSKLTKDTNLYGSRLICIPAPQFVIFYNGIEPVPERTELKLSDAYWNTGKGERTDAALELRVQVLNINPGFNQKLLERCGILQDYMQFVCKVRTYAREQVLADAVEQAEAVLELLEDLEPVPGKLRSRIMAETNLALLRRWHKLSARASSLDQFTREMDQ
;
A
#
# COMPACT_ATOMS: atom_id res chain seq x y z
N MET A 1 -20.54 -9.47 -14.25
CA MET A 1 -19.64 -9.86 -15.37
C MET A 1 -18.74 -8.67 -15.61
N GLU A 2 -17.46 -8.76 -15.23
CA GLU A 2 -16.51 -7.67 -15.41
C GLU A 2 -15.87 -7.77 -16.80
N GLU A 3 -15.89 -6.65 -17.54
CA GLU A 3 -15.47 -6.57 -18.93
C GLU A 3 -13.98 -6.21 -19.01
N MET A 4 -13.20 -7.08 -19.63
CA MET A 4 -11.80 -6.80 -19.96
C MET A 4 -11.77 -6.01 -21.26
N ILE A 5 -11.38 -4.74 -21.19
CA ILE A 5 -11.21 -3.89 -22.38
C ILE A 5 -9.87 -4.23 -23.02
N VAL A 6 -9.92 -4.75 -24.24
CA VAL A 6 -8.75 -4.99 -25.08
C VAL A 6 -8.57 -3.79 -26.00
N THR A 7 -7.55 -2.98 -25.77
CA THR A 7 -7.18 -1.90 -26.70
C THR A 7 -5.89 -2.29 -27.41
N THR A 8 -5.95 -2.39 -28.73
CA THR A 8 -4.78 -2.60 -29.58
C THR A 8 -4.15 -1.25 -29.91
N LEU A 9 -2.99 -0.95 -29.32
CA LEU A 9 -2.01 -0.05 -29.94
C LEU A 9 -1.14 -0.91 -30.86
N GLU A 10 -0.55 -0.33 -31.90
CA GLU A 10 -0.03 -1.03 -33.10
C GLU A 10 0.89 -2.25 -32.86
N ASN A 11 1.39 -2.50 -31.64
CA ASN A 11 2.05 -3.75 -31.22
C ASN A 11 1.83 -4.14 -29.73
N ALA A 12 0.76 -3.70 -29.07
CA ALA A 12 0.49 -4.01 -27.66
C ALA A 12 -0.99 -4.33 -27.42
N ILE A 13 -1.25 -5.45 -26.73
CA ILE A 13 -2.59 -5.78 -26.22
C ILE A 13 -2.67 -5.24 -24.79
N TYR A 14 -3.46 -4.18 -24.61
CA TYR A 14 -3.78 -3.65 -23.28
C TYR A 14 -4.90 -4.49 -22.67
N MET A 15 -4.70 -5.05 -21.48
CA MET A 15 -5.75 -5.74 -20.72
C MET A 15 -5.83 -5.09 -19.35
N SER A 16 -6.85 -4.27 -19.10
CA SER A 16 -7.09 -3.74 -17.76
C SER A 16 -7.94 -4.73 -16.96
N TYR A 17 -7.40 -5.26 -15.86
CA TYR A 17 -8.19 -5.87 -14.80
C TYR A 17 -8.02 -5.02 -13.55
N LYS A 18 -9.14 -4.53 -13.01
CA LYS A 18 -9.32 -3.78 -11.75
C LYS A 18 -8.00 -3.35 -11.05
N ASN A 19 -7.66 -2.05 -11.18
CA ASN A 19 -6.52 -1.37 -10.54
C ASN A 19 -5.10 -1.77 -10.96
N ASP A 20 -4.92 -2.79 -11.81
CA ASP A 20 -3.59 -3.24 -12.25
C ASP A 20 -3.39 -2.95 -13.74
N VAL A 21 -2.18 -2.53 -14.10
CA VAL A 21 -1.84 -2.24 -15.49
C VAL A 21 -1.06 -3.43 -16.05
N SER A 22 -1.77 -4.34 -16.72
CA SER A 22 -1.12 -5.45 -17.44
C SER A 22 -0.90 -5.08 -18.90
N PHE A 23 0.33 -5.26 -19.37
CA PHE A 23 0.72 -4.97 -20.75
C PHE A 23 1.32 -6.23 -21.37
N LEU A 24 0.78 -6.65 -22.51
CA LEU A 24 1.46 -7.59 -23.39
C LEU A 24 2.31 -6.78 -24.38
N VAL A 25 3.62 -6.98 -24.36
CA VAL A 25 4.57 -6.35 -25.30
C VAL A 25 5.34 -7.46 -26.02
N TYR A 26 5.06 -7.64 -27.31
CA TYR A 26 5.62 -8.69 -28.17
C TYR A 26 5.43 -10.13 -27.63
N ASP A 27 6.49 -10.75 -27.14
CA ASP A 27 6.62 -12.14 -26.67
C ASP A 27 6.63 -12.25 -25.14
N GLN A 28 6.60 -11.12 -24.43
CA GLN A 28 6.64 -11.05 -22.97
C GLN A 28 5.32 -10.52 -22.41
N LEU A 29 4.73 -11.29 -21.52
CA LEU A 29 3.54 -10.91 -20.78
C LEU A 29 3.96 -10.27 -19.46
N ALA A 30 4.03 -8.94 -19.39
CA ALA A 30 4.44 -8.24 -18.18
C ALA A 30 3.23 -7.70 -17.42
N LEU A 31 3.06 -8.15 -16.17
CA LEU A 31 2.06 -7.67 -15.25
C LEU A 31 2.72 -6.73 -14.25
N TYR A 32 2.38 -5.44 -14.35
CA TYR A 32 2.83 -4.41 -13.42
C TYR A 32 1.69 -4.03 -12.50
N GLU A 33 1.96 -4.06 -11.20
CA GLU A 33 1.01 -3.63 -10.18
C GLU A 33 1.65 -2.63 -9.23
N HIS A 34 0.88 -1.67 -8.76
CA HIS A 34 1.29 -0.73 -7.73
C HIS A 34 0.67 -1.15 -6.38
N GLN A 35 1.45 -1.12 -5.29
CA GLN A 35 0.95 -1.40 -3.95
C GLN A 35 1.47 -0.38 -2.93
N SER A 36 0.55 0.22 -2.18
CA SER A 36 0.85 1.08 -1.03
C SER A 36 0.83 0.35 0.31
N THR A 37 0.43 -0.92 0.32
CA THR A 37 0.34 -1.77 1.52
C THR A 37 1.07 -3.06 1.23
N TRP A 38 1.79 -3.60 2.21
CA TRP A 38 2.47 -4.87 2.02
C TRP A 38 1.46 -5.99 1.82
N ASN A 39 1.65 -6.80 0.77
CA ASN A 39 0.75 -7.89 0.42
C ASN A 39 1.54 -9.14 0.01
N PRO A 40 1.71 -10.12 0.91
CA PRO A 40 2.44 -11.36 0.59
C PRO A 40 1.62 -12.31 -0.31
N ASN A 41 0.32 -12.07 -0.52
CA ASN A 41 -0.55 -12.94 -1.32
C ASN A 41 -0.46 -12.66 -2.84
N MET A 42 0.40 -11.73 -3.24
CA MET A 42 0.56 -11.32 -4.62
C MET A 42 0.91 -12.44 -5.60
N PRO A 43 1.77 -13.43 -5.25
CA PRO A 43 2.01 -14.56 -6.13
C PRO A 43 0.73 -15.37 -6.46
N LEU A 44 -0.15 -15.57 -5.47
CA LEU A 44 -1.42 -16.28 -5.67
C LEU A 44 -2.40 -15.47 -6.53
N ARG A 45 -2.47 -14.16 -6.30
CA ARG A 45 -3.30 -13.26 -7.13
C ARG A 45 -2.83 -13.25 -8.59
N ASN A 46 -1.52 -13.14 -8.80
CA ASN A 46 -0.91 -13.19 -10.12
C ASN A 46 -1.10 -14.53 -10.84
N LEU A 47 -1.13 -15.64 -10.11
CA LEU A 47 -1.49 -16.95 -10.67
C LEU A 47 -2.88 -16.94 -11.30
N PHE A 48 -3.88 -16.38 -10.59
CA PHE A 48 -5.23 -16.28 -11.13
C PHE A 48 -5.30 -15.35 -12.35
N TYR A 49 -4.58 -14.23 -12.33
CA TYR A 49 -4.53 -13.30 -13.45
C TYR A 49 -3.91 -13.92 -14.69
N VAL A 50 -2.72 -14.50 -14.56
CA VAL A 50 -2.02 -15.09 -15.71
C VAL A 50 -2.80 -16.29 -16.26
N SER A 51 -3.42 -17.11 -15.41
CA SER A 51 -4.27 -18.22 -15.84
C SER A 51 -5.46 -17.73 -16.68
N ASN A 52 -6.11 -16.64 -16.28
CA ASN A 52 -7.22 -16.05 -17.04
C ASN A 52 -6.75 -15.47 -18.38
N ILE A 53 -5.58 -14.81 -18.41
CA ILE A 53 -4.99 -14.27 -19.63
C ILE A 53 -4.68 -15.40 -20.61
N TYR A 54 -3.97 -16.44 -20.18
CA TYR A 54 -3.66 -17.57 -21.06
C TYR A 54 -4.90 -18.30 -21.55
N SER A 55 -5.89 -18.53 -20.69
CA SER A 55 -7.18 -19.13 -21.09
C SER A 55 -7.83 -18.37 -22.24
N LYS A 56 -7.80 -17.03 -22.20
CA LYS A 56 -8.31 -16.16 -23.27
C LYS A 56 -7.44 -16.22 -24.53
N LEU A 57 -6.11 -16.17 -24.39
CA LEU A 57 -5.19 -16.25 -25.52
C LEU A 57 -5.28 -17.58 -26.27
N THR A 58 -5.62 -18.67 -25.57
CA THR A 58 -5.71 -20.02 -26.15
C THR A 58 -7.14 -20.42 -26.52
N LYS A 59 -8.13 -19.51 -26.47
CA LYS A 59 -9.56 -19.85 -26.64
C LYS A 59 -9.88 -20.57 -27.95
N ASP A 60 -9.30 -20.11 -29.06
CA ASP A 60 -9.53 -20.66 -30.40
C ASP A 60 -8.43 -21.65 -30.83
N THR A 61 -7.60 -22.10 -29.88
CA THR A 61 -6.53 -23.07 -30.13
C THR A 61 -6.94 -24.49 -29.75
N ASN A 62 -6.42 -25.49 -30.46
CA ASN A 62 -6.71 -26.89 -30.15
C ASN A 62 -5.80 -27.41 -29.02
N LEU A 63 -6.13 -27.06 -27.77
CA LEU A 63 -5.39 -27.49 -26.57
C LEU A 63 -5.34 -29.01 -26.37
N TYR A 64 -6.31 -29.75 -26.91
CA TYR A 64 -6.35 -31.22 -26.84
C TYR A 64 -5.64 -31.89 -28.03
N GLY A 65 -5.08 -31.11 -28.95
CA GLY A 65 -4.30 -31.59 -30.08
C GLY A 65 -2.89 -32.06 -29.66
N SER A 66 -2.21 -32.74 -30.57
CA SER A 66 -0.84 -33.22 -30.35
C SER A 66 0.25 -32.17 -30.59
N ARG A 67 -0.11 -31.00 -31.13
CA ARG A 67 0.83 -29.91 -31.43
C ARG A 67 0.96 -29.00 -30.21
N LEU A 68 2.20 -28.72 -29.80
CA LEU A 68 2.51 -27.75 -28.75
C LEU A 68 1.99 -26.35 -29.14
N ILE A 69 1.27 -25.72 -28.21
CA ILE A 69 0.84 -24.32 -28.31
C ILE A 69 1.82 -23.47 -27.50
N CYS A 70 2.50 -22.55 -28.17
CA CYS A 70 3.40 -21.61 -27.51
C CYS A 70 2.59 -20.46 -26.89
N ILE A 71 2.93 -20.08 -25.66
CA ILE A 71 2.36 -18.94 -24.95
C ILE A 71 3.49 -18.00 -24.49
N PRO A 72 3.24 -16.69 -24.37
CA PRO A 72 4.28 -15.73 -23.96
C PRO A 72 4.72 -15.98 -22.52
N ALA A 73 6.01 -15.84 -22.22
CA ALA A 73 6.52 -16.00 -20.87
C ALA A 73 6.06 -14.83 -19.97
N PRO A 74 5.60 -15.08 -18.73
CA PRO A 74 5.11 -14.01 -17.89
C PRO A 74 6.22 -13.40 -17.03
N GLN A 75 6.09 -12.11 -16.74
CA GLN A 75 6.89 -11.38 -15.74
C GLN A 75 5.95 -10.63 -14.80
N PHE A 76 6.24 -10.70 -13.50
CA PHE A 76 5.41 -10.09 -12.47
C PHE A 76 6.26 -9.09 -11.68
N VAL A 77 5.87 -7.81 -11.74
CA VAL A 77 6.59 -6.73 -11.06
C VAL A 77 5.63 -5.89 -10.25
N ILE A 78 5.97 -5.66 -8.99
CA ILE A 78 5.21 -4.79 -8.08
C ILE A 78 6.04 -3.57 -7.75
N PHE A 79 5.44 -2.40 -7.94
CA PHE A 79 5.96 -1.13 -7.48
C PHE A 79 5.42 -0.83 -6.08
N TYR A 80 6.28 -0.94 -5.07
CA TYR A 80 5.91 -0.71 -3.68
C TYR A 80 6.23 0.73 -3.25
N ASN A 81 5.24 1.44 -2.72
CA ASN A 81 5.41 2.76 -2.10
C ASN A 81 4.74 2.88 -0.73
N GLY A 82 4.55 1.76 -0.04
CA GLY A 82 3.97 1.75 1.30
C GLY A 82 4.88 2.33 2.36
N ILE A 83 4.35 2.41 3.58
CA ILE A 83 5.04 2.98 4.74
C ILE A 83 5.91 1.97 5.49
N GLU A 84 5.64 0.68 5.32
CA GLU A 84 6.42 -0.37 5.99
C GLU A 84 7.81 -0.45 5.34
N PRO A 85 8.86 -0.68 6.15
CA PRO A 85 10.21 -0.79 5.61
C PRO A 85 10.35 -2.07 4.80
N VAL A 86 10.54 -1.92 3.49
CA VAL A 86 10.81 -3.01 2.54
C VAL A 86 12.17 -2.74 1.88
N PRO A 87 13.03 -3.76 1.68
CA PRO A 87 14.28 -3.61 0.94
C PRO A 87 14.09 -3.00 -0.46
N GLU A 88 15.18 -2.52 -1.08
CA GLU A 88 15.14 -1.96 -2.44
C GLU A 88 14.51 -2.96 -3.44
N ARG A 89 14.82 -4.24 -3.27
CA ARG A 89 14.29 -5.34 -4.07
C ARG A 89 13.96 -6.53 -3.18
N THR A 90 12.78 -7.09 -3.39
CA THR A 90 12.31 -8.28 -2.68
C THR A 90 11.67 -9.23 -3.68
N GLU A 91 11.82 -10.53 -3.49
CA GLU A 91 11.12 -11.55 -4.28
C GLU A 91 10.04 -12.19 -3.40
N LEU A 92 8.80 -12.23 -3.88
CA LEU A 92 7.72 -13.03 -3.29
C LEU A 92 7.54 -14.31 -4.08
N LYS A 93 7.32 -15.43 -3.40
CA LYS A 93 7.15 -16.75 -4.02
C LYS A 93 5.81 -17.35 -3.69
N LEU A 94 5.24 -18.10 -4.65
CA LEU A 94 4.01 -18.84 -4.42
C LEU A 94 4.22 -19.97 -3.42
N SER A 95 5.44 -20.54 -3.38
CA SER A 95 5.82 -21.55 -2.40
C SER A 95 5.50 -21.17 -0.96
N ASP A 96 5.63 -19.89 -0.63
CA ASP A 96 5.48 -19.36 0.73
C ASP A 96 4.03 -19.41 1.21
N ALA A 97 3.06 -19.54 0.28
CA ALA A 97 1.64 -19.65 0.58
C ALA A 97 1.14 -21.08 0.82
N TYR A 98 1.94 -22.11 0.49
CA TYR A 98 1.49 -23.50 0.62
C TYR A 98 1.48 -23.96 2.08
N TRP A 99 0.52 -24.82 2.44
CA TRP A 99 0.50 -25.46 3.75
C TRP A 99 1.80 -26.23 4.02
N ASN A 100 2.46 -25.88 5.12
CA ASN A 100 3.68 -26.54 5.57
C ASN A 100 3.32 -27.88 6.24
N THR A 101 3.65 -29.00 5.61
CA THR A 101 3.50 -30.34 6.20
C THR A 101 4.68 -30.73 7.12
N GLY A 102 5.49 -29.76 7.55
CA GLY A 102 6.35 -29.89 8.73
C GLY A 102 7.80 -30.31 8.50
N LYS A 103 8.39 -30.16 7.30
CA LYS A 103 9.83 -30.39 7.09
C LYS A 103 10.46 -29.43 6.08
N GLY A 104 11.34 -28.55 6.58
CA GLY A 104 12.33 -27.81 5.79
C GLY A 104 11.82 -26.65 4.93
N GLU A 105 12.74 -25.82 4.44
CA GLU A 105 12.47 -24.86 3.37
C GLU A 105 12.01 -25.65 2.12
N ARG A 106 10.83 -25.27 1.59
CA ARG A 106 10.21 -25.95 0.45
C ARG A 106 10.87 -25.44 -0.84
N THR A 107 11.93 -26.10 -1.29
CA THR A 107 12.71 -25.67 -2.47
C THR A 107 12.27 -26.31 -3.79
N ASP A 108 11.28 -27.22 -3.78
CA ASP A 108 10.95 -28.12 -4.89
C ASP A 108 9.46 -28.13 -5.32
N ALA A 109 8.71 -27.06 -5.03
CA ALA A 109 7.32 -26.97 -5.48
C ALA A 109 7.21 -27.08 -7.01
N ALA A 110 6.37 -27.98 -7.50
CA ALA A 110 6.17 -28.21 -8.94
C ALA A 110 5.52 -27.00 -9.65
N LEU A 111 4.72 -26.22 -8.93
CA LEU A 111 4.20 -24.94 -9.37
C LEU A 111 4.86 -23.83 -8.55
N GLU A 112 5.62 -22.98 -9.23
CA GLU A 112 6.26 -21.82 -8.62
C GLU A 112 5.98 -20.58 -9.47
N LEU A 113 5.58 -19.50 -8.80
CA LEU A 113 5.39 -18.19 -9.40
C LEU A 113 6.14 -17.18 -8.54
N ARG A 114 7.04 -16.45 -9.17
CA ARG A 114 7.89 -15.45 -8.51
C ARG A 114 7.47 -14.05 -8.92
N VAL A 115 7.41 -13.16 -7.94
CA VAL A 115 7.04 -11.76 -8.14
C VAL A 115 8.16 -10.88 -7.65
N GLN A 116 8.67 -10.00 -8.52
CA GLN A 116 9.66 -9.01 -8.16
C GLN A 116 8.99 -7.79 -7.57
N VAL A 117 9.24 -7.50 -6.31
CA VAL A 117 8.83 -6.24 -5.66
C VAL A 117 9.99 -5.25 -5.76
N LEU A 118 9.71 -4.06 -6.26
CA LEU A 118 10.63 -2.93 -6.38
C LEU A 118 10.13 -1.82 -5.46
N ASN A 119 10.90 -1.49 -4.43
CA ASN A 119 10.61 -0.35 -3.58
C ASN A 119 10.93 0.94 -4.33
N ILE A 120 9.93 1.76 -4.57
CA ILE A 120 10.05 3.04 -5.29
C ILE A 120 9.92 4.25 -4.37
N ASN A 121 9.93 4.04 -3.04
CA ASN A 121 10.01 5.14 -2.07
C ASN A 121 11.32 5.94 -2.26
N PRO A 122 11.35 7.22 -1.83
CA PRO A 122 12.55 8.05 -1.92
C PRO A 122 13.77 7.35 -1.31
N GLY A 123 14.87 7.33 -2.07
CA GLY A 123 16.11 6.64 -1.69
C GLY A 123 16.29 5.24 -2.29
N PHE A 124 15.26 4.66 -2.90
CA PHE A 124 15.31 3.32 -3.51
C PHE A 124 15.07 3.35 -5.03
N ASN A 125 15.67 2.41 -5.76
CA ASN A 125 15.58 2.24 -7.21
C ASN A 125 15.69 3.57 -8.00
N GLN A 126 16.58 4.48 -7.59
CA GLN A 126 16.70 5.82 -8.19
C GLN A 126 16.93 5.77 -9.71
N LYS A 127 17.80 4.86 -10.17
CA LYS A 127 18.06 4.65 -11.61
C LYS A 127 16.82 4.26 -12.41
N LEU A 128 15.87 3.56 -11.81
CA LEU A 128 14.60 3.21 -12.45
C LEU A 128 13.72 4.45 -12.59
N LEU A 129 13.62 5.24 -11.51
CA LEU A 129 12.84 6.48 -11.50
C LEU A 129 13.39 7.51 -12.49
N GLU A 130 14.71 7.70 -12.53
CA GLU A 130 15.39 8.61 -13.47
C GLU A 130 15.13 8.25 -14.94
N ARG A 131 14.94 6.95 -15.24
CA ARG A 131 14.64 6.48 -16.60
C ARG A 131 13.16 6.57 -16.95
N CYS A 132 12.29 6.77 -15.97
CA CYS A 132 10.84 6.81 -16.15
C CYS A 132 10.24 8.04 -15.46
N GLY A 133 10.23 9.17 -16.19
CA GLY A 133 9.73 10.45 -15.66
C GLY A 133 8.31 10.38 -15.10
N ILE A 134 7.41 9.62 -15.74
CA ILE A 134 6.03 9.44 -15.25
C ILE A 134 6.01 8.76 -13.88
N LEU A 135 6.80 7.70 -13.69
CA LEU A 135 6.88 6.99 -12.41
C LEU A 135 7.52 7.87 -11.34
N GLN A 136 8.53 8.67 -11.71
CA GLN A 136 9.16 9.64 -10.83
C GLN A 136 8.18 10.73 -10.38
N ASP A 137 7.43 11.33 -11.30
CA ASP A 137 6.44 12.38 -11.01
C ASP A 137 5.32 11.85 -10.12
N TYR A 138 4.80 10.65 -10.42
CA TYR A 138 3.82 9.96 -9.59
C TYR A 138 4.35 9.76 -8.17
N MET A 139 5.60 9.30 -8.01
CA MET A 139 6.19 9.10 -6.70
C MET A 139 6.38 10.40 -5.93
N GLN A 140 6.81 11.48 -6.58
CA GLN A 140 6.90 12.79 -5.94
C GLN A 140 5.52 13.28 -5.47
N PHE A 141 4.49 13.10 -6.29
CA PHE A 141 3.12 13.46 -5.94
C PHE A 141 2.64 12.68 -4.71
N VAL A 142 2.74 11.35 -4.72
CA VAL A 142 2.32 10.52 -3.58
C VAL A 142 3.08 10.89 -2.31
N CYS A 143 4.39 11.14 -2.41
CA CYS A 143 5.19 11.59 -1.27
C CYS A 143 4.68 12.94 -0.72
N LYS A 144 4.43 13.92 -1.59
CA LYS A 144 3.89 15.23 -1.19
C LYS A 144 2.53 15.11 -0.51
N VAL A 145 1.58 14.38 -1.10
CA VAL A 145 0.25 14.15 -0.51
C VAL A 145 0.37 13.53 0.88
N ARG A 146 1.28 12.56 1.05
CA ARG A 146 1.52 11.90 2.34
C ARG A 146 2.15 12.85 3.37
N THR A 147 3.05 13.74 2.96
CA THR A 147 3.63 14.79 3.82
C THR A 147 2.54 15.77 4.27
N TYR A 148 1.76 16.33 3.34
CA TYR A 148 0.68 17.26 3.68
C TYR A 148 -0.37 16.63 4.59
N ALA A 149 -0.75 15.38 4.35
CA ALA A 149 -1.69 14.68 5.21
C ALA A 149 -1.16 14.53 6.65
N ARG A 150 0.15 14.30 6.84
CA ARG A 150 0.76 14.23 8.17
C ARG A 150 0.83 15.60 8.84
N GLU A 151 1.22 16.63 8.09
CA GLU A 151 1.27 18.02 8.59
C GLU A 151 -0.11 18.52 9.00
N GLN A 152 -1.16 18.19 8.24
CA GLN A 152 -2.53 18.54 8.58
C GLN A 152 -3.00 17.85 9.86
N VAL A 153 -2.75 16.55 10.01
CA VAL A 153 -3.09 15.83 11.26
C VAL A 153 -2.37 16.43 12.47
N LEU A 154 -1.11 16.85 12.30
CA LEU A 154 -0.35 17.52 13.37
C LEU A 154 -0.93 18.90 13.69
N ALA A 155 -1.27 19.69 12.68
CA ALA A 155 -1.89 21.01 12.86
C ALA A 155 -3.24 20.90 13.58
N ASP A 156 -4.10 19.98 13.15
CA ASP A 156 -5.40 19.71 13.77
C ASP A 156 -5.22 19.27 15.24
N ALA A 157 -4.17 18.48 15.54
CA ALA A 157 -3.88 18.04 16.91
C ALA A 157 -3.43 19.20 17.80
N VAL A 158 -2.55 20.08 17.29
CA VAL A 158 -2.12 21.28 18.02
C VAL A 158 -3.30 22.21 18.29
N GLU A 159 -4.13 22.49 17.29
CA GLU A 159 -5.33 23.33 17.44
C GLU A 159 -6.28 22.77 18.51
N GLN A 160 -6.52 21.46 18.50
CA GLN A 160 -7.38 20.83 19.53
C GLN A 160 -6.73 20.85 20.91
N ALA A 161 -5.42 20.67 21.01
CA ALA A 161 -4.70 20.79 22.29
C ALA A 161 -4.76 22.22 22.84
N GLU A 162 -4.62 23.24 21.99
CA GLU A 162 -4.77 24.65 22.35
C GLU A 162 -6.19 24.96 22.84
N ALA A 163 -7.22 24.48 22.14
CA ALA A 163 -8.61 24.66 22.56
C ALA A 163 -8.92 24.01 23.92
N VAL A 164 -8.30 22.85 24.22
CA VAL A 164 -8.40 22.24 25.57
C VAL A 164 -7.78 23.17 26.61
N LEU A 165 -6.58 23.68 26.35
CA LEU A 165 -5.86 24.53 27.31
C LEU A 165 -6.58 25.85 27.56
N GLU A 166 -7.13 26.49 26.52
CA GLU A 166 -7.90 27.72 26.64
C GLU A 166 -9.05 27.56 27.64
N LEU A 167 -9.85 26.49 27.49
CA LEU A 167 -10.96 26.19 28.40
C LEU A 167 -10.51 25.88 29.84
N LEU A 168 -9.32 25.31 30.02
CA LEU A 168 -8.77 25.03 31.34
C LEU A 168 -8.18 26.28 31.99
N GLU A 169 -7.58 27.18 31.21
CA GLU A 169 -7.04 28.47 31.68
C GLU A 169 -8.15 29.39 32.22
N ASP A 170 -9.39 29.26 31.73
CA ASP A 170 -10.59 29.94 32.28
C ASP A 170 -10.95 29.48 33.71
N LEU A 171 -10.58 28.25 34.09
CA LEU A 171 -10.82 27.72 35.42
C LEU A 171 -9.71 28.17 36.37
N GLU A 172 -8.47 27.75 36.07
CA GLU A 172 -7.28 28.02 36.89
C GLU A 172 -6.01 27.94 36.01
N PRO A 173 -4.90 28.60 36.38
CA PRO A 173 -3.64 28.51 35.64
C PRO A 173 -3.18 27.05 35.46
N VAL A 174 -3.05 26.60 34.21
CA VAL A 174 -2.71 25.21 33.89
C VAL A 174 -1.26 24.88 34.30
N PRO A 175 -1.04 23.84 35.14
CA PRO A 175 0.31 23.42 35.53
C PRO A 175 1.16 23.00 34.32
N GLY A 176 2.43 23.39 34.30
CA GLY A 176 3.33 23.11 33.17
C GLY A 176 3.42 21.63 32.77
N LYS A 177 3.37 20.70 33.74
CA LYS A 177 3.33 19.26 33.46
C LYS A 177 2.07 18.83 32.69
N LEU A 178 0.92 19.39 33.04
CA LEU A 178 -0.35 19.10 32.37
C LEU A 178 -0.37 19.73 30.97
N ARG A 179 0.12 20.97 30.84
CA ARG A 179 0.28 21.65 29.56
C ARG A 179 1.15 20.86 28.58
N SER A 180 2.33 20.41 29.02
CA SER A 180 3.23 19.60 28.19
C SER A 180 2.60 18.26 27.79
N ARG A 181 1.80 17.66 28.67
CA ARG A 181 1.10 16.40 28.38
C ARG A 181 0.02 16.58 27.31
N ILE A 182 -0.79 17.63 27.40
CA ILE A 182 -1.85 17.93 26.42
C ILE A 182 -1.24 18.26 25.05
N MET A 183 -0.18 19.08 25.03
CA MET A 183 0.52 19.48 23.80
C MET A 183 1.34 18.36 23.14
N ALA A 184 1.71 17.32 23.89
CA ALA A 184 2.41 16.17 23.33
C ALA A 184 1.45 15.12 22.72
N GLU A 185 0.14 15.26 22.93
CA GLU A 185 -0.84 14.32 22.41
C GLU A 185 -1.09 14.58 20.91
N THR A 186 -1.16 13.50 20.13
CA THR A 186 -1.38 13.56 18.66
C THR A 186 -2.65 12.83 18.25
N ASN A 187 -3.25 12.07 19.16
CA ASN A 187 -4.50 11.37 18.92
C ASN A 187 -5.68 12.34 18.96
N LEU A 188 -6.15 12.73 17.78
CA LEU A 188 -7.31 13.62 17.59
C LEU A 188 -8.58 13.14 18.30
N ALA A 189 -8.81 11.82 18.40
CA ALA A 189 -10.00 11.31 19.10
C ALA A 189 -9.91 11.55 20.61
N LEU A 190 -8.72 11.38 21.18
CA LEU A 190 -8.46 11.64 22.60
C LEU A 190 -8.51 13.14 22.90
N LEU A 191 -7.89 13.98 22.07
CA LEU A 191 -7.94 15.43 22.20
C LEU A 191 -9.37 15.97 22.11
N ARG A 192 -10.19 15.50 21.16
CA ARG A 192 -11.62 15.88 21.09
C ARG A 192 -12.41 15.44 22.31
N ARG A 193 -12.04 14.31 22.93
CA ARG A 193 -12.64 13.87 24.19
C ARG A 193 -12.24 14.82 25.32
N TRP A 194 -10.96 15.14 25.45
CA TRP A 194 -10.45 16.08 26.43
C TRP A 194 -11.08 17.46 26.26
N HIS A 195 -11.28 17.94 25.03
CA HIS A 195 -11.96 19.22 24.78
C HIS A 195 -13.41 19.23 25.28
N LYS A 196 -14.13 18.11 25.12
CA LYS A 196 -15.48 17.98 25.70
C LYS A 196 -15.46 17.88 27.22
N LEU A 197 -14.42 17.27 27.79
CA LEU A 197 -14.24 17.18 29.24
C LEU A 197 -13.89 18.54 29.84
N SER A 198 -12.96 19.29 29.25
CA SER A 198 -12.58 20.63 29.71
C SER A 198 -13.77 21.59 29.69
N ALA A 199 -14.61 21.54 28.65
CA ALA A 199 -15.84 22.34 28.56
C ALA A 199 -16.89 22.03 29.65
N ARG A 200 -16.78 20.88 30.34
CA ARG A 200 -17.71 20.45 31.40
C ARG A 200 -17.06 20.42 32.78
N ALA A 201 -15.74 20.54 32.85
CA ALA A 201 -14.99 20.47 34.09
C ALA A 201 -15.27 21.71 34.93
N SER A 202 -15.45 21.50 36.24
CA SER A 202 -15.62 22.60 37.21
C SER A 202 -14.30 22.97 37.91
N SER A 203 -13.26 22.15 37.73
CA SER A 203 -11.91 22.37 38.28
C SER A 203 -10.86 21.55 37.50
N LEU A 204 -9.58 21.95 37.59
CA LEU A 204 -8.46 21.19 37.00
C LEU A 204 -8.33 19.78 37.60
N ASP A 205 -8.66 19.64 38.89
CA ASP A 205 -8.57 18.37 39.63
C ASP A 205 -9.60 17.35 39.11
N GLN A 206 -10.82 17.82 38.80
CA GLN A 206 -11.85 16.99 38.16
C GLN A 206 -11.40 16.55 36.76
N PHE A 207 -10.94 17.50 35.94
CA PHE A 207 -10.47 17.22 34.59
C PHE A 207 -9.36 16.15 34.60
N THR A 208 -8.34 16.34 35.45
CA THR A 208 -7.17 15.44 35.51
C THR A 208 -7.56 14.01 35.89
N ARG A 209 -8.57 13.81 36.75
CA ARG A 209 -9.06 12.48 37.14
C ARG A 209 -9.83 11.78 36.02
N GLU A 210 -10.63 12.54 35.26
CA GLU A 210 -11.46 12.01 34.18
C GLU A 210 -10.70 11.86 32.86
N MET A 211 -9.55 12.54 32.72
CA MET A 211 -8.70 12.51 31.54
C MET A 211 -8.09 11.12 31.26
N ASP A 212 -7.91 10.32 32.32
CA ASP A 212 -7.27 8.99 32.30
C ASP A 212 -8.27 7.82 32.36
N GLN A 213 -9.58 8.09 32.45
CA GLN A 213 -10.66 7.09 32.35
C GLN A 213 -11.03 6.84 30.90
#